data_AF-A0A7I8VI62-F1
#
_entry.id   AF-A0A7I8VI62-F1
#
_cell.length_a   1.000
_cell.length_b   1.000
_cell.length_c   1.000
_cell.angle_alpha   90.00
_cell.angle_beta   90.00
_cell.angle_gamma   90.00
#
_symmetry.space_group_name_H-M   'P 1'
#
loop_
_entity.id
_entity.type
_entity.pdbx_description
1 polymer ?
#
loop_
_entity_poly.entity_id
_entity_poly.type
_entity_poly.pdbx_seq_one_letter_code
_entity_poly.pdbx_strand_id
1 'polypeptide(L)'
;MTYAIPVGWCRFGLKLYTPLEDSFECYYRAYHGTQPNRVGDVLRTGQLCMPGDVLYTGKELKELFGHYGENYGPKGFDYKRVFVSPSIVYSGYYASPHNWKHYKVQTSFQVLVKPDTFQKMPETIGATAAIDKLFSNNELEWATNIHHAVVLYGLLIKISTHGTYQKEIDQRKKILTR
;
A
#
# COMPACT_ATOMS: atom_id res chain seq x y z
N MET A 1 -10.26 -12.25 12.36
CA MET A 1 -9.90 -11.00 11.65
C MET A 1 -10.41 -11.09 10.21
N THR A 2 -11.04 -10.04 9.71
CA THR A 2 -11.58 -10.00 8.33
C THR A 2 -10.46 -9.80 7.31
N TYR A 3 -10.45 -10.63 6.27
CA TYR A 3 -9.50 -10.54 5.16
C TYR A 3 -10.24 -10.08 3.91
N ALA A 4 -9.95 -8.87 3.42
CA ALA A 4 -10.51 -8.40 2.16
C ALA A 4 -9.83 -9.14 1.01
N ILE A 5 -10.58 -9.94 0.27
CA ILE A 5 -10.08 -10.62 -0.92
C ILE A 5 -9.80 -9.58 -2.02
N PRO A 6 -8.63 -9.60 -2.67
CA PRO A 6 -8.27 -8.63 -3.71
C PRO A 6 -8.96 -8.95 -5.04
N VAL A 7 -10.30 -8.82 -5.07
CA VAL A 7 -11.12 -9.09 -6.26
C VAL A 7 -10.70 -8.19 -7.42
N GLY A 8 -10.49 -8.79 -8.59
CA GLY A 8 -10.04 -8.10 -9.80
C GLY A 8 -8.51 -7.90 -9.89
N TRP A 9 -7.75 -8.44 -8.94
CA TRP A 9 -6.28 -8.44 -8.97
C TRP A 9 -5.74 -9.84 -9.22
N CYS A 10 -4.75 -9.96 -10.10
CA CYS A 10 -3.96 -11.17 -10.28
C CYS A 10 -2.85 -11.21 -9.24
N ARG A 11 -2.72 -12.32 -8.51
CA ARG A 11 -1.67 -12.50 -7.50
C ARG A 11 -0.54 -13.39 -8.00
N PHE A 12 0.69 -12.89 -7.86
CA PHE A 12 1.92 -13.65 -7.97
C PHE A 12 2.47 -13.88 -6.57
N GLY A 13 2.65 -15.15 -6.17
CA GLY A 13 3.23 -15.49 -4.87
C GLY A 13 4.71 -15.08 -4.82
N LEU A 14 5.14 -14.55 -3.68
CA LEU A 14 6.54 -14.18 -3.45
C LEU A 14 7.18 -15.14 -2.46
N LYS A 15 8.48 -15.39 -2.63
CA LYS A 15 9.28 -16.05 -1.61
C LYS A 15 9.42 -15.10 -0.41
N LEU A 16 9.23 -15.62 0.79
CA LEU A 16 9.50 -14.88 2.02
C LEU A 16 11.02 -14.70 2.16
N TYR A 17 11.47 -13.45 2.17
CA TYR A 17 12.88 -13.11 2.40
C TYR A 17 13.20 -13.00 3.89
N THR A 18 12.23 -12.55 4.68
CA THR A 18 12.30 -12.49 6.14
C THR A 18 11.58 -13.71 6.72
N PRO A 19 12.26 -14.55 7.52
CA PRO A 19 11.60 -15.61 8.27
C PRO A 19 10.49 -15.04 9.16
N LEU A 20 9.37 -15.76 9.26
CA LEU A 20 8.34 -15.40 10.23
C LEU A 20 8.76 -15.92 11.62
N GLU A 21 8.57 -15.10 12.64
CA GLU A 21 8.80 -15.50 14.03
C GLU A 21 7.67 -16.40 14.53
N ASP A 22 6.45 -16.15 14.05
CA ASP A 22 5.23 -16.90 14.37
C ASP A 22 4.67 -17.60 13.12
N SER A 23 3.64 -18.44 13.30
CA SER A 23 2.89 -19.02 12.19
C SER A 23 2.24 -17.95 11.31
N PHE A 24 2.10 -18.24 10.00
CA PHE A 24 1.57 -17.31 9.01
C PHE A 24 0.19 -16.74 9.39
N GLU A 25 -0.62 -17.54 10.07
CA GLU A 25 -1.98 -17.23 10.52
C GLU A 25 -2.02 -16.17 11.62
N CYS A 26 -0.94 -16.05 12.41
CA CYS A 26 -0.80 -15.07 13.49
C CYS A 26 -0.65 -13.63 12.96
N TYR A 27 -0.23 -13.47 11.70
CA TYR A 27 -0.04 -12.16 11.08
C TYR A 27 -1.34 -11.64 10.47
N TYR A 28 -1.46 -10.32 10.43
CA TYR A 28 -2.52 -9.62 9.71
C TYR A 28 -2.19 -9.49 8.24
N ARG A 29 -3.23 -9.47 7.39
CA ARG A 29 -3.08 -9.33 5.94
C ARG A 29 -3.42 -7.90 5.54
N ALA A 30 -2.52 -7.28 4.79
CA ALA A 30 -2.67 -5.91 4.31
C ALA A 30 -2.11 -5.74 2.89
N TYR A 31 -2.24 -4.52 2.38
CA TYR A 31 -1.91 -4.14 1.03
C TYR A 31 -1.11 -2.83 1.01
N HIS A 32 -0.08 -2.76 0.18
CA HIS A 32 0.67 -1.53 -0.08
C HIS A 32 0.52 -1.15 -1.56
N GLY A 33 -0.24 -0.10 -1.86
CA GLY A 33 -0.34 0.41 -3.22
C GLY A 33 0.97 1.08 -3.64
N THR A 34 1.49 0.77 -4.82
CA THR A 34 2.76 1.35 -5.27
C THR A 34 2.77 1.62 -6.77
N GLN A 35 3.73 2.43 -7.21
CA GLN A 35 3.93 2.72 -8.62
C GLN A 35 4.68 1.55 -9.31
N PRO A 36 4.35 1.20 -10.56
CA PRO A 36 5.00 0.08 -11.24
C PRO A 36 6.53 0.16 -11.34
N ASN A 37 7.09 1.37 -11.44
CA ASN A 37 8.54 1.58 -11.45
C ASN A 37 9.23 1.32 -10.10
N ARG A 38 8.48 1.20 -8.99
CA ARG A 38 9.02 0.88 -7.65
C ARG A 38 8.98 -0.60 -7.32
N VAL A 39 8.22 -1.39 -8.06
CA VAL A 39 8.09 -2.84 -7.84
C VAL A 39 9.46 -3.52 -7.87
N GLY A 40 10.31 -3.18 -8.84
CA GLY A 40 11.65 -3.76 -8.96
C GLY A 40 12.56 -3.46 -7.77
N ASP A 41 12.47 -2.26 -7.19
CA ASP A 41 13.27 -1.87 -6.01
C ASP A 41 12.83 -2.64 -4.76
N VAL A 42 11.52 -2.75 -4.55
CA VAL A 42 10.93 -3.50 -3.43
C VAL A 42 11.23 -5.00 -3.54
N LEU A 43 11.11 -5.58 -4.74
CA LEU A 43 11.42 -7.00 -4.94
C LEU A 43 12.90 -7.33 -4.71
N ARG A 44 13.82 -6.40 -5.01
CA ARG A 44 15.25 -6.64 -4.82
C ARG A 44 15.71 -6.47 -3.38
N THR A 45 15.10 -5.55 -2.64
CA THR A 45 15.36 -5.36 -1.22
C THR A 45 14.63 -6.38 -0.36
N GLY A 46 13.53 -6.95 -0.86
CA GLY A 46 12.70 -7.90 -0.12
C GLY A 46 11.84 -7.25 0.97
N GLN A 47 11.80 -5.93 1.05
CA GLN A 47 11.08 -5.19 2.10
C GLN A 47 10.49 -3.88 1.57
N LEU A 48 9.48 -3.36 2.28
CA LEU A 48 9.05 -1.98 2.10
C LEU A 48 10.01 -1.08 2.87
N CYS A 49 10.68 -0.18 2.15
CA CYS A 49 11.65 0.74 2.75
C CYS A 49 11.00 2.07 3.14
N MET A 50 11.55 2.69 4.17
CA MET A 50 11.16 4.00 4.69
C MET A 50 12.06 5.11 4.13
N PRO A 51 11.61 6.37 4.14
CA PRO A 51 12.51 7.50 3.91
C PRO A 51 13.71 7.47 4.88
N GLY A 52 14.92 7.59 4.34
CA GLY A 52 16.19 7.44 5.05
C GLY A 52 16.83 6.06 4.92
N ASP A 53 16.11 5.04 4.43
CA ASP A 53 16.70 3.71 4.20
C ASP A 53 17.68 3.74 3.02
N VAL A 54 18.82 3.06 3.19
CA VAL A 54 19.79 2.85 2.11
C VAL A 54 19.43 1.59 1.35
N LEU A 55 19.09 1.73 0.08
CA LEU A 55 18.80 0.61 -0.82
C LEU A 55 20.06 -0.22 -1.06
N TYR A 56 19.88 -1.47 -1.54
CA TYR A 56 20.99 -2.34 -1.95
C TYR A 56 21.90 -1.70 -3.02
N THR A 57 21.41 -0.69 -3.74
CA THR A 57 22.18 0.09 -4.73
C THR A 57 23.12 1.12 -4.10
N GLY A 58 23.12 1.25 -2.76
CA GLY A 58 23.79 2.33 -2.03
C GLY A 58 23.06 3.67 -2.09
N LYS A 59 21.88 3.73 -2.72
CA LYS A 59 21.07 4.94 -2.81
C LYS A 59 20.17 5.08 -1.60
N GLU A 60 20.27 6.21 -0.90
CA GLU A 60 19.33 6.59 0.15
C GLU A 60 17.96 6.96 -0.45
N LEU A 61 16.90 6.40 0.13
CA LEU A 61 15.53 6.77 -0.17
C LEU A 61 15.21 8.13 0.42
N LYS A 62 15.11 9.13 -0.44
CA LYS A 62 14.64 10.45 -0.06
C LYS A 62 13.14 10.44 0.19
N GLU A 63 12.68 11.34 1.04
CA GLU A 63 11.25 11.71 1.11
C GLU A 63 10.76 12.08 -0.30
N LEU A 64 9.62 11.53 -0.70
CA LEU A 64 9.01 11.83 -1.99
C LEU A 64 8.37 13.22 -1.94
N PHE A 65 8.70 14.08 -2.91
CA PHE A 65 8.12 15.42 -3.05
C PHE A 65 6.58 15.35 -3.11
N GLY A 66 5.89 16.06 -2.20
CA GLY A 66 4.43 16.07 -2.08
C GLY A 66 3.84 15.03 -1.11
N HIS A 67 4.65 14.15 -0.52
CA HIS A 67 4.25 13.41 0.69
C HIS A 67 4.51 14.29 1.92
N TYR A 68 3.74 14.05 3.00
CA TYR A 68 4.06 14.68 4.29
C TYR A 68 5.50 14.34 4.67
N GLY A 69 6.30 15.38 4.89
CA GLY A 69 7.73 15.33 5.21
C GLY A 69 8.07 16.53 6.08
N GLU A 70 9.33 16.65 6.51
CA GLU A 70 9.74 17.73 7.46
C GLU A 70 9.32 19.14 7.00
N ASN A 71 9.23 19.35 5.69
CA ASN A 71 8.91 20.64 5.08
C ASN A 71 7.42 20.84 4.71
N TYR A 72 6.61 19.79 4.68
CA TYR A 72 5.24 19.83 4.12
C TYR A 72 4.17 19.13 4.98
N GLY A 73 4.53 18.59 6.15
CA GLY A 73 3.58 17.95 7.07
C GLY A 73 3.43 18.64 8.43
N PRO A 74 2.49 18.17 9.26
CA PRO A 74 2.26 18.71 10.60
C PRO A 74 3.53 18.63 11.45
N LYS A 75 3.90 19.72 12.14
CA LYS A 75 5.05 19.71 13.05
C LYS A 75 4.93 18.57 14.07
N GLY A 76 5.95 17.70 14.14
CA GLY A 76 6.01 16.56 15.05
C GLY A 76 5.42 15.25 14.52
N PHE A 77 4.97 15.20 13.25
CA PHE A 77 4.58 13.94 12.63
C PHE A 77 5.83 13.16 12.18
N ASP A 78 5.91 11.88 12.55
CA ASP A 78 7.01 11.00 12.20
C ASP A 78 6.74 10.36 10.83
N TYR A 79 7.46 10.86 9.81
CA TYR A 79 7.30 10.46 8.41
C TYR A 79 8.10 9.20 8.04
N LYS A 80 8.95 8.69 8.94
CA LYS A 80 9.78 7.51 8.69
C LYS A 80 8.99 6.24 9.01
N ARG A 81 7.94 6.02 8.23
CA ARG A 81 6.99 4.93 8.43
C ARG A 81 6.63 4.26 7.11
N VAL A 82 6.38 2.96 7.20
CA VAL A 82 5.71 2.21 6.15
C VAL A 82 4.21 2.32 6.37
N PHE A 83 3.48 2.60 5.30
CA PHE A 83 2.03 2.65 5.29
C PHE A 83 1.47 1.48 4.49
N VAL A 84 0.55 0.74 5.08
CA VAL A 84 -0.21 -0.33 4.45
C VAL A 84 -1.69 -0.18 4.80
N SER A 85 -2.57 -0.91 4.12
CA SER A 85 -4.01 -0.87 4.40
C SER A 85 -4.60 -2.26 4.46
N PRO A 86 -5.59 -2.51 5.33
CA PRO A 86 -6.38 -3.74 5.25
C PRO A 86 -7.25 -3.80 4.00
N SER A 87 -7.51 -2.65 3.35
CA SER A 87 -8.35 -2.55 2.16
C SER A 87 -7.52 -2.47 0.88
N ILE A 88 -7.70 -3.45 0.01
CA ILE A 88 -7.17 -3.39 -1.36
C ILE A 88 -7.84 -2.28 -2.19
N VAL A 89 -9.09 -1.93 -1.87
CA VAL A 89 -9.80 -0.82 -2.53
C VAL A 89 -9.11 0.49 -2.20
N TYR A 90 -8.83 0.74 -0.91
CA TYR A 90 -8.11 1.92 -0.44
C TYR A 90 -6.66 1.96 -0.95
N SER A 91 -5.90 0.87 -0.82
CA SER A 91 -4.55 0.79 -1.39
C SER A 91 -4.52 1.03 -2.90
N GLY A 92 -5.60 0.70 -3.61
CA GLY A 92 -5.78 0.99 -5.02
C GLY A 92 -5.85 2.48 -5.39
N TYR A 93 -6.04 3.40 -4.43
CA TYR A 93 -5.91 4.85 -4.65
C TYR A 93 -4.44 5.29 -4.74
N TYR A 94 -3.54 4.61 -4.03
CA TYR A 94 -2.09 4.87 -4.04
C TYR A 94 -1.34 4.07 -5.11
N ALA A 95 -1.99 3.07 -5.71
CA ALA A 95 -1.47 2.32 -6.84
C ALA A 95 -1.64 3.10 -8.16
N SER A 96 -0.80 4.11 -8.40
CA SER A 96 -0.86 4.93 -9.62
C SER A 96 -0.83 4.06 -10.88
N PRO A 97 -1.75 4.27 -11.83
CA PRO A 97 -1.80 3.43 -13.02
C PRO A 97 -0.64 3.74 -13.96
N HIS A 98 -0.09 2.69 -14.58
CA HIS A 98 0.80 2.81 -15.72
C HIS A 98 0.04 2.52 -17.02
N ASN A 99 0.29 3.31 -18.05
CA ASN A 99 -0.25 3.06 -19.39
C ASN A 99 0.58 1.96 -20.04
N TRP A 100 -0.06 0.87 -20.44
CA TRP A 100 0.57 -0.19 -21.21
C TRP A 100 -0.32 -0.57 -22.40
N LYS A 101 0.06 -0.12 -23.60
CA LYS A 101 -0.76 -0.24 -24.81
C LYS A 101 -2.17 0.33 -24.58
N HIS A 102 -3.21 -0.51 -24.67
CA HIS A 102 -4.61 -0.15 -24.44
C HIS A 102 -5.09 -0.43 -23.01
N TYR A 103 -4.15 -0.69 -22.09
CA TYR A 103 -4.43 -1.07 -20.72
C TYR A 103 -3.88 -0.05 -19.71
N LYS A 104 -4.55 -0.01 -18.56
CA LYS A 104 -4.11 0.62 -17.33
C LYS A 104 -3.70 -0.50 -16.37
N VAL A 105 -2.45 -0.43 -15.91
CA VAL A 105 -1.86 -1.43 -15.00
C VAL A 105 -1.63 -0.78 -13.65
N GLN A 106 -2.17 -1.37 -12.59
CA GLN A 106 -1.93 -0.95 -11.21
C GLN A 106 -1.21 -2.08 -10.45
N THR A 107 -0.36 -1.68 -9.51
CA THR A 107 0.46 -2.61 -8.72
C THR A 107 0.27 -2.39 -7.24
N SER A 108 0.16 -3.49 -6.49
CA SER A 108 0.14 -3.44 -5.03
C SER A 108 0.87 -4.66 -4.46
N PHE A 109 1.58 -4.50 -3.35
CA PHE A 109 2.10 -5.63 -2.60
C PHE A 109 1.06 -6.12 -1.60
N GLN A 110 0.93 -7.44 -1.52
CA GLN A 110 0.23 -8.11 -0.45
C GLN A 110 1.24 -8.47 0.64
N VAL A 111 0.93 -8.07 1.88
CA VAL A 111 1.87 -8.13 2.99
C VAL A 111 1.26 -8.76 4.24
N LEU A 112 2.13 -9.39 5.02
CA LEU A 112 1.86 -9.76 6.40
C LEU A 112 2.30 -8.62 7.31
N VAL A 113 1.50 -8.32 8.33
CA VAL A 113 1.81 -7.31 9.35
C VAL A 113 1.78 -7.98 10.71
N LYS A 114 2.86 -7.86 11.47
CA LYS A 114 2.93 -8.44 12.82
C LYS A 114 1.92 -7.75 13.75
N PRO A 115 1.13 -8.47 14.55
CA PRO A 115 0.27 -7.86 15.56
C PRO A 115 1.04 -6.91 16.48
N ASP A 116 0.37 -5.87 16.97
CA ASP A 116 0.92 -4.89 17.93
C ASP A 116 2.14 -4.08 17.45
N THR A 117 2.51 -4.17 16.16
CA THR A 117 3.64 -3.43 15.58
C THR A 117 3.24 -2.24 14.72
N PHE A 118 1.95 -1.89 14.66
CA PHE A 118 1.43 -0.82 13.81
C PHE A 118 0.33 -0.04 14.52
N GLN A 119 0.15 1.21 14.09
CA GLN A 119 -0.94 2.06 14.51
C GLN A 119 -2.02 2.10 13.42
N LYS A 120 -3.28 1.94 13.81
CA LYS A 120 -4.43 2.22 12.93
C LYS A 120 -4.73 3.71 12.90
N MET A 121 -4.94 4.24 11.71
CA MET A 121 -5.21 5.65 11.44
C MET A 121 -6.34 5.79 10.42
N PRO A 122 -7.01 6.96 10.40
CA PRO A 122 -8.00 7.29 9.38
C PRO A 122 -7.41 7.33 7.97
N GLU A 123 -8.30 7.28 6.99
CA GLU A 123 -7.98 7.59 5.60
C GLU A 123 -7.52 9.04 5.40
N THR A 124 -6.74 9.29 4.35
CA THR A 124 -6.16 10.60 4.03
C THR A 124 -6.55 11.13 2.65
N ILE A 125 -7.48 10.47 1.95
CA ILE A 125 -7.99 10.90 0.65
C ILE A 125 -9.19 11.85 0.76
N GLY A 126 -9.73 12.06 1.96
CA GLY A 126 -10.83 13.01 2.23
C GLY A 126 -12.19 12.46 1.83
N ALA A 127 -12.43 11.17 2.09
CA ALA A 127 -13.66 10.51 1.70
C ALA A 127 -14.87 10.99 2.51
N THR A 128 -15.95 11.32 1.80
CA THR A 128 -17.25 11.72 2.39
C THR A 128 -18.19 10.54 2.59
N ALA A 129 -17.83 9.37 2.05
CA ALA A 129 -18.57 8.11 2.16
C ALA A 129 -17.62 6.95 2.49
N ALA A 130 -18.18 5.80 2.88
CA ALA A 130 -17.39 4.60 3.17
C ALA A 130 -16.63 4.13 1.93
N ILE A 131 -15.31 3.96 2.04
CA ILE A 131 -14.45 3.53 0.94
C ILE A 131 -14.53 2.01 0.75
N ASP A 132 -14.51 1.28 1.85
CA ASP A 132 -14.58 -0.18 1.88
C ASP A 132 -15.81 -0.63 2.67
N LYS A 133 -16.38 -1.77 2.31
CA LYS A 133 -17.54 -2.36 3.00
C LYS A 133 -17.14 -3.09 4.28
N LEU A 134 -15.87 -3.49 4.39
CA LEU A 134 -15.34 -4.33 5.46
C LEU A 134 -14.60 -3.54 6.53
N PHE A 135 -14.13 -2.32 6.21
CA PHE A 135 -13.28 -1.52 7.09
C PHE A 135 -13.79 -0.09 7.18
N SER A 136 -13.80 0.45 8.40
CA SER A 136 -14.17 1.84 8.63
C SER A 136 -13.11 2.80 8.08
N ASN A 137 -13.54 3.95 7.56
CA ASN A 137 -12.64 5.03 7.13
C ASN A 137 -11.68 5.50 8.25
N ASN A 138 -11.99 5.23 9.53
CA ASN A 138 -11.13 5.58 10.68
C ASN A 138 -9.97 4.59 10.93
N GLU A 139 -9.86 3.50 10.17
CA GLU A 139 -8.80 2.48 10.34
C GLU A 139 -8.18 1.98 9.03
N LEU A 140 -8.31 2.74 7.94
CA LEU A 140 -7.82 2.35 6.62
C LEU A 140 -6.31 2.51 6.44
N GLU A 141 -5.62 3.30 7.28
CA GLU A 141 -4.17 3.42 7.23
C GLU A 141 -3.50 2.74 8.41
N TRP A 142 -2.59 1.80 8.14
CA TRP A 142 -1.76 1.15 9.13
C TRP A 142 -0.32 1.61 8.95
N ALA A 143 0.21 2.29 9.95
CA ALA A 143 1.56 2.83 9.93
C ALA A 143 2.47 2.15 10.95
N THR A 144 3.70 1.87 10.54
CA THR A 144 4.74 1.32 11.40
C THR A 144 6.10 1.91 11.06
N ASN A 145 6.91 2.18 12.09
CA ASN A 145 8.33 2.51 11.98
C ASN A 145 9.23 1.33 12.38
N ILE A 146 8.64 0.15 12.62
CA ILE A 146 9.38 -1.05 13.02
C ILE A 146 9.81 -1.78 11.75
N HIS A 147 11.12 -1.81 11.49
CA HIS A 147 11.67 -2.64 10.42
C HIS A 147 11.26 -4.10 10.61
N HIS A 148 11.01 -4.80 9.50
CA HIS A 148 10.59 -6.22 9.48
C HIS A 148 9.22 -6.55 10.10
N ALA A 149 8.49 -5.56 10.62
CA ALA A 149 7.09 -5.73 11.01
C ALA A 149 6.16 -6.06 9.83
N VAL A 150 6.59 -5.70 8.61
CA VAL A 150 5.87 -5.93 7.36
C VAL A 150 6.66 -6.89 6.47
N VAL A 151 6.05 -8.02 6.11
CA VAL A 151 6.67 -9.06 5.27
C VAL A 151 5.92 -9.19 3.95
N LEU A 152 6.64 -9.06 2.84
CA LEU A 152 6.09 -9.25 1.50
C LEU A 152 5.80 -10.73 1.24
N TYR A 153 4.61 -11.07 0.75
CA TYR A 153 4.28 -12.45 0.36
C TYR A 153 3.50 -12.57 -0.96
N GLY A 154 3.05 -11.46 -1.54
CA GLY A 154 2.41 -11.46 -2.85
C GLY A 154 2.61 -10.14 -3.59
N LEU A 155 2.70 -10.22 -4.92
CA LEU A 155 2.56 -9.08 -5.82
C LEU A 155 1.20 -9.16 -6.51
N LEU A 156 0.42 -8.09 -6.40
CA LEU A 156 -0.89 -7.95 -7.02
C LEU A 156 -0.77 -7.02 -8.24
N ILE A 157 -1.30 -7.49 -9.37
CA ILE A 157 -1.39 -6.72 -10.61
C ILE A 157 -2.85 -6.65 -11.02
N LYS A 158 -3.36 -5.43 -11.21
CA LYS A 158 -4.67 -5.18 -11.80
C LYS A 158 -4.49 -4.62 -13.20
N ILE A 159 -5.13 -5.25 -14.18
CA ILE A 159 -5.13 -4.83 -15.58
C ILE A 159 -6.57 -4.43 -15.93
N SER A 160 -6.74 -3.22 -16.45
CA SER A 160 -8.03 -2.70 -16.86
C SER A 160 -7.92 -2.04 -18.23
N THR A 161 -8.97 -2.06 -19.03
CA THR A 161 -9.03 -1.22 -20.23
C THR A 161 -9.12 0.25 -19.83
N HIS A 162 -8.79 1.17 -20.73
CA HIS A 162 -9.00 2.61 -20.49
C HIS A 162 -10.44 2.94 -20.06
N GLY A 163 -11.44 2.35 -20.72
CA GLY A 163 -12.85 2.56 -20.40
C GLY A 163 -13.24 2.01 -19.02
N THR A 164 -12.76 0.81 -18.66
CA THR A 164 -12.99 0.23 -17.34
C THR A 164 -12.35 1.09 -16.24
N TYR A 165 -11.10 1.51 -16.44
CA TYR A 165 -10.40 2.36 -15.48
C TYR A 165 -11.08 3.72 -15.30
N GLN A 166 -11.59 4.32 -16.39
CA GLN A 166 -12.30 5.60 -16.29
C GLN A 166 -13.57 5.49 -15.44
N LYS A 167 -14.36 4.42 -15.64
CA LYS A 167 -15.55 4.15 -14.81
C LYS A 167 -15.20 4.00 -13.32
N GLU A 168 -14.09 3.35 -13.01
CA GLU A 168 -13.60 3.24 -11.63
C GLU A 168 -13.24 4.61 -11.05
N ILE A 169 -12.55 5.45 -11.81
CA ILE A 169 -12.23 6.82 -11.39
C ILE A 169 -13.49 7.65 -11.16
N ASP A 170 -14.49 7.53 -12.04
CA ASP A 170 -15.76 8.24 -11.88
C ASP A 170 -16.52 7.77 -10.63
N GLN A 171 -16.44 6.48 -10.30
CA GLN A 171 -16.99 5.95 -9.05
C GLN A 171 -16.22 6.46 -7.82
N ARG A 172 -14.89 6.51 -7.88
CA ARG A 172 -14.04 7.05 -6.81
C ARG A 172 -14.33 8.53 -6.54
N LYS A 173 -14.55 9.33 -7.59
CA LYS A 173 -14.91 10.75 -7.45
C LYS A 173 -16.17 10.95 -6.62
N LYS A 174 -17.19 10.08 -6.77
CA LYS A 174 -18.42 10.16 -5.98
C LYS A 174 -18.19 9.99 -4.47
N ILE A 175 -17.11 9.33 -4.07
CA ILE A 175 -16.72 9.14 -2.66
C ILE A 175 -15.94 10.37 -2.14
N LEU A 176 -15.38 11.19 -3.02
CA LEU A 176 -14.51 12.32 -2.67
C LEU A 176 -15.22 13.69 -2.74
N THR A 177 -16.29 13.82 -3.52
CA THR A 177 -17.04 15.07 -3.65
C THR A 177 -18.04 15.25 -2.49
N ARG A 178 -18.04 16.46 -1.91
CA ARG A 178 -19.20 17.02 -1.21
C ARG A 178 -20.27 17.42 -2.20
#